data_AF-A0A7L3GTX5-F1
#
_entry.id   AF-A0A7L3GTX5-F1
#
_cell.length_a   1.000
_cell.length_b   1.000
_cell.length_c   1.000
_cell.angle_alpha   90.00
_cell.angle_beta   90.00
_cell.angle_gamma   90.00
#
_symmetry.space_group_name_H-M   'P 1'
#
loop_
_entity.id
_entity.type
_entity.pdbx_description
1 polymer ?
#
loop_
_entity_poly.entity_id
_entity_poly.type
_entity_poly.pdbx_seq_one_letter_code
_entity_poly.pdbx_strand_id
1 'polypeptide(L)'
;YRLLVPLKPPPGHSFHLELGTDGKVPLRNSCLRVELECMCTRERQLGDVLCFLHHPEDELMSSQEASLLQTLCTGPYLDVQKTAFWLQELMTAASNAARHAAMRKLTVLPSTRFCRLKLSDNFKRSLFIELILAVQQGNSDTFVSME
;
A
#
# COMPACT_ATOMS: atom_id res chain seq x y z
N TYR A 1 4.87 -9.28 -17.06
CA TYR A 1 4.05 -8.04 -17.09
C TYR A 1 4.34 -7.23 -15.84
N ARG A 2 4.30 -5.90 -15.92
CA ARG A 2 4.39 -4.99 -14.77
C ARG A 2 3.10 -4.18 -14.71
N LEU A 3 2.42 -4.20 -13.57
CA LEU A 3 1.15 -3.53 -13.35
C LEU A 3 1.29 -2.57 -12.16
N LEU A 4 0.83 -1.34 -12.34
CA LEU A 4 0.74 -0.37 -11.25
C LEU A 4 -0.55 -0.63 -10.47
N VAL A 5 -0.44 -0.64 -9.15
CA VAL A 5 -1.56 -0.77 -8.21
C VAL A 5 -1.69 0.55 -7.47
N PRO A 6 -2.72 1.36 -7.77
CA PRO A 6 -2.95 2.62 -7.08
C PRO A 6 -3.15 2.43 -5.58
N LEU A 7 -2.30 3.07 -4.78
CA LEU A 7 -2.43 3.15 -3.33
C LEU A 7 -3.04 4.51 -2.98
N LYS A 8 -4.16 4.47 -2.26
CA LYS A 8 -4.81 5.67 -1.71
C LYS A 8 -4.66 5.67 -0.19
N PRO A 9 -4.51 6.86 0.43
CA PRO A 9 -4.50 6.92 1.88
C PRO A 9 -5.87 6.50 2.43
N PRO A 10 -5.90 5.75 3.55
CA PRO A 10 -7.15 5.51 4.27
C PRO A 10 -7.67 6.80 4.90
N PRO A 11 -8.92 6.81 5.41
CA PRO A 11 -9.47 7.96 6.11
C PRO A 11 -8.54 8.46 7.23
N GLY A 12 -8.49 9.78 7.43
CA GLY A 12 -7.62 10.40 8.43
C GLY A 12 -6.13 10.39 8.09
N HIS A 13 -5.75 9.97 6.88
CA HIS A 13 -4.38 10.01 6.40
C HIS A 13 -4.30 10.79 5.10
N SER A 14 -3.17 11.46 4.89
CA SER A 14 -2.80 12.10 3.63
C SER A 14 -1.42 11.62 3.19
N PHE A 15 -1.23 11.53 1.87
CA PHE A 15 0.06 11.20 1.28
C PHE A 15 0.68 12.45 0.66
N HIS A 16 1.87 12.81 1.14
CA HIS A 16 2.64 13.94 0.66
C HIS A 16 3.90 13.44 -0.03
N LEU A 17 3.99 13.70 -1.33
CA LEU A 17 5.16 13.36 -2.11
C LEU A 17 6.26 14.40 -1.87
N GLU A 18 7.32 14.01 -1.19
CA GLU A 18 8.51 14.83 -0.99
C GLU A 18 9.56 14.47 -2.05
N LEU A 19 9.88 15.43 -2.91
CA LEU A 19 10.95 15.32 -3.89
C LEU A 19 12.25 15.79 -3.23
N GLY A 20 13.34 15.02 -3.40
CA GLY A 20 14.66 15.41 -2.90
C GLY A 20 15.05 16.80 -3.41
N THR A 21 15.53 17.66 -2.50
CA THR A 21 15.83 19.08 -2.74
C THR A 21 16.99 19.34 -3.70
N ASP A 22 17.78 18.32 -4.07
CA ASP A 22 18.82 18.45 -5.08
C ASP A 22 18.28 18.02 -6.44
N GLY A 23 18.03 19.00 -7.31
CA GLY A 23 17.55 18.86 -8.70
C GLY A 23 18.46 18.06 -9.66
N LYS A 24 19.21 17.07 -9.15
CA LYS A 24 20.10 16.15 -9.87
C LYS A 24 19.93 14.69 -9.45
N VAL A 25 19.06 14.36 -8.50
CA VAL A 25 18.87 12.97 -8.04
C VAL A 25 17.69 12.33 -8.79
N PRO A 26 17.80 11.08 -9.28
CA PRO A 26 16.73 10.46 -10.06
C PRO A 26 15.43 10.40 -9.26
N LEU A 27 14.30 10.37 -9.98
CA LEU A 27 12.93 10.15 -9.48
C LEU A 27 12.75 8.94 -8.54
N ARG A 28 13.80 8.11 -8.38
CA ARG A 28 13.91 6.95 -7.48
C ARG A 28 14.04 7.30 -6.00
N ASN A 29 14.25 8.57 -5.64
CA ASN A 29 14.41 9.00 -4.24
C ASN A 29 13.22 9.83 -3.73
N SER A 30 12.05 9.72 -4.37
CA SER A 30 10.83 10.34 -3.84
C SER A 30 10.38 9.59 -2.58
N CYS A 31 10.32 10.29 -1.46
CA CYS A 31 9.79 9.75 -0.21
C CYS A 31 8.31 10.12 -0.10
N LEU A 32 7.46 9.14 0.21
CA LEU A 32 6.06 9.42 0.48
C LEU A 32 5.86 9.57 1.98
N ARG A 33 5.66 10.81 2.41
CA ARG A 33 5.32 11.11 3.79
C ARG A 33 3.83 10.89 4.01
N VAL A 34 3.49 10.30 5.14
CA VAL A 34 2.13 10.09 5.61
C VAL A 34 1.89 11.08 6.74
N GLU A 35 0.84 11.88 6.62
CA GLU A 35 0.39 12.80 7.67
C GLU A 35 -1.02 12.42 8.13
N LEU A 36 -1.33 12.76 9.39
CA LEU A 36 -2.65 12.54 9.97
C LEU A 36 -3.51 13.78 9.77
N GLU A 37 -4.73 13.56 9.30
CA GLU A 37 -5.74 14.60 9.17
C GLU A 37 -6.75 14.53 10.32
N CYS A 38 -7.25 15.69 10.75
CA CYS A 38 -8.28 15.74 11.79
C CYS A 38 -9.62 15.25 11.23
N MET A 39 -10.14 14.17 11.82
CA MET A 39 -11.40 13.56 11.42
C MET A 39 -12.55 13.82 12.41
N CYS A 40 -12.37 14.65 13.45
CA CYS A 40 -13.37 14.85 14.52
C CYS A 40 -14.77 15.23 14.01
N THR A 41 -14.86 16.00 12.93
CA THR A 41 -16.15 16.37 12.34
C THR A 41 -16.87 15.14 11.79
N ARG A 42 -16.17 14.29 11.04
CA ARG A 42 -16.72 13.05 10.46
C ARG A 42 -17.02 12.02 11.53
N GLU A 43 -16.12 11.85 12.47
CA GLU A 43 -16.29 11.00 13.64
C GLU A 43 -17.59 11.33 14.40
N ARG A 44 -17.85 12.61 14.70
CA ARG A 44 -19.07 13.03 15.39
C ARG A 44 -20.35 12.86 14.56
N GLN A 45 -20.25 12.97 13.24
CA GLN A 45 -21.41 12.96 12.35
C GLN A 45 -21.79 11.55 11.88
N LEU A 46 -20.80 10.72 11.56
CA LEU A 46 -20.98 9.39 10.97
C LEU A 46 -20.53 8.26 11.90
N GLY A 47 -19.57 8.51 12.78
CA GLY A 47 -19.00 7.49 13.68
C GLY A 47 -18.30 6.34 12.95
N ASP A 48 -18.02 6.49 11.65
CA ASP A 48 -17.43 5.45 10.81
C ASP A 48 -15.90 5.44 10.82
N VAL A 49 -15.30 6.49 11.39
CA VAL A 49 -13.85 6.68 11.53
C VAL A 49 -13.54 7.32 12.87
N LEU A 50 -12.34 7.08 13.39
CA LEU A 50 -11.83 7.73 14.60
C LEU A 50 -10.85 8.86 14.25
N CYS A 51 -10.80 9.90 15.08
CA CYS A 51 -9.80 10.95 14.94
C CYS A 51 -8.50 10.59 15.66
N PHE A 52 -7.50 10.12 14.90
CA PHE A 52 -6.19 9.73 15.44
C PHE A 52 -5.43 10.86 16.16
N LEU A 53 -5.71 12.13 15.84
CA LEU A 53 -5.03 13.27 16.45
C LEU A 53 -5.54 13.62 17.85
N HIS A 54 -6.77 13.24 18.19
CA HIS A 54 -7.44 13.68 19.42
C HIS A 54 -7.90 12.54 20.32
N HIS A 55 -7.79 11.30 19.87
CA HIS A 55 -7.96 10.11 20.71
C HIS A 55 -6.63 9.70 21.35
N PRO A 56 -6.66 9.17 22.60
CA PRO A 56 -5.48 8.60 23.22
C PRO A 56 -5.00 7.34 22.47
N GLU A 57 -3.69 7.12 22.45
CA GLU A 57 -3.05 6.05 21.67
C GLU A 57 -3.56 4.65 22.02
N ASP A 58 -3.86 4.40 23.30
CA ASP A 58 -4.39 3.11 23.78
C ASP A 58 -5.77 2.76 23.18
N GLU A 59 -6.62 3.76 22.94
CA GLU A 59 -7.92 3.56 22.28
C GLU A 59 -7.72 3.26 20.78
N LEU A 60 -6.71 3.89 20.17
CA LEU A 60 -6.43 3.80 18.73
C LEU A 60 -5.73 2.50 18.33
N MET A 61 -4.93 1.89 19.21
CA MET A 61 -4.23 0.62 18.98
C MET A 61 -5.18 -0.54 18.61
N SER A 62 -6.45 -0.44 18.98
CA SER A 62 -7.50 -1.40 18.62
C SER A 62 -8.02 -1.23 17.19
N SER A 63 -7.77 -0.08 16.55
CA SER A 63 -8.26 0.24 15.21
C SER A 63 -7.27 -0.22 14.12
N GLN A 64 -7.76 -0.94 13.10
CA GLN A 64 -6.93 -1.34 11.96
C GLN A 64 -6.35 -0.15 11.20
N GLU A 65 -7.01 1.01 11.22
CA GLU A 65 -6.59 2.19 10.46
C GLU A 65 -5.42 2.93 11.10
N ALA A 66 -5.35 3.02 12.45
CA ALA A 66 -4.17 3.53 13.15
C ALA A 66 -2.93 2.65 12.92
N SER A 67 -3.13 1.36 12.64
CA SER A 67 -2.05 0.42 12.39
C SER A 67 -1.26 0.70 11.12
N LEU A 68 -1.74 1.56 10.20
CA LEU A 68 -1.03 1.84 8.94
C LEU A 68 0.36 2.44 9.20
N LEU A 69 0.45 3.44 10.08
CA LEU A 69 1.74 4.08 10.41
C LEU A 69 2.70 3.07 11.06
N GLN A 70 2.20 2.19 11.90
CA GLN A 70 3.02 1.17 12.56
C GLN A 70 3.45 0.04 11.60
N THR A 71 2.56 -0.35 10.69
CA THR A 71 2.71 -1.54 9.84
C THR A 71 3.40 -1.24 8.52
N LEU A 72 3.10 -0.10 7.90
CA LEU A 72 3.53 0.23 6.54
C LEU A 72 4.57 1.36 6.47
N CYS A 73 4.78 2.10 7.56
CA CYS A 73 5.72 3.22 7.57
C CYS A 73 7.01 2.92 8.36
N THR A 74 8.08 3.62 8.03
CA THR A 74 9.30 3.76 8.84
C THR A 74 9.43 5.23 9.21
N GLY A 75 9.13 5.56 10.48
CA GLY A 75 8.85 6.94 10.86
C GLY A 75 7.60 7.46 10.14
N PRO A 76 7.57 8.71 9.65
CA PRO A 76 6.42 9.26 8.95
C PRO A 76 6.38 8.90 7.45
N TYR A 77 7.27 8.03 6.96
CA TYR A 77 7.36 7.71 5.53
C TYR A 77 6.90 6.30 5.23
N LEU A 78 6.14 6.10 4.14
CA LEU A 78 5.83 4.75 3.66
C LEU A 78 7.12 4.00 3.32
N ASP A 79 7.22 2.79 3.84
CA ASP A 79 8.36 1.92 3.63
C ASP A 79 8.07 0.97 2.46
N VAL A 80 8.90 1.04 1.42
CA VAL A 80 8.73 0.23 0.20
C VAL A 80 8.76 -1.27 0.51
N GLN A 81 9.60 -1.70 1.45
CA GLN A 81 9.71 -3.11 1.80
C GLN A 81 8.51 -3.57 2.62
N LYS A 82 8.09 -2.80 3.63
CA LYS A 82 6.90 -3.15 4.43
C LYS A 82 5.64 -3.20 3.58
N THR A 83 5.45 -2.22 2.70
CA THR A 83 4.31 -2.17 1.76
C THR A 83 4.34 -3.31 0.74
N ALA A 84 5.51 -3.68 0.22
CA ALA A 84 5.65 -4.85 -0.65
C ALA A 84 5.30 -6.16 0.06
N PHE A 85 5.71 -6.34 1.33
CA PHE A 85 5.36 -7.52 2.11
C PHE A 85 3.87 -7.58 2.41
N TRP A 86 3.28 -6.47 2.85
CA TRP A 86 1.84 -6.37 3.07
C TRP A 86 1.04 -6.76 1.81
N LEU A 87 1.43 -6.27 0.63
CA LEU A 87 0.77 -6.64 -0.62
C LEU A 87 0.94 -8.14 -0.93
N GLN A 88 2.10 -8.73 -0.64
CA GLN A 88 2.33 -10.17 -0.80
C GLN A 88 1.45 -11.01 0.13
N GLU A 89 1.27 -10.60 1.38
CA GLU A 89 0.36 -11.27 2.33
C GLU A 89 -1.08 -11.19 1.85
N LEU A 90 -1.53 -9.99 1.44
CA LEU A 90 -2.87 -9.79 0.89
C LEU A 90 -3.12 -10.67 -0.34
N MET A 91 -2.18 -10.68 -1.30
CA MET A 91 -2.30 -11.50 -2.49
C MET A 91 -2.25 -13.00 -2.18
N THR A 92 -1.51 -13.40 -1.14
CA THR A 92 -1.46 -14.80 -0.70
C THR A 92 -2.82 -15.23 -0.11
N ALA A 93 -3.40 -14.40 0.76
CA ALA A 93 -4.73 -14.63 1.32
C ALA A 93 -5.80 -14.71 0.22
N ALA A 94 -5.79 -13.74 -0.72
CA ALA A 94 -6.71 -13.73 -1.85
C ALA A 94 -6.53 -14.96 -2.75
N SER A 95 -5.29 -15.38 -3.02
CA SER A 95 -4.99 -16.60 -3.79
C SER A 95 -5.57 -17.85 -3.11
N ASN A 96 -5.44 -17.95 -1.79
CA ASN A 96 -5.95 -19.08 -1.02
C ASN A 96 -7.49 -19.13 -1.03
N ALA A 97 -8.15 -17.97 -0.92
CA ALA A 97 -9.60 -17.86 -1.00
C ALA A 97 -10.14 -18.18 -2.42
N ALA A 98 -9.42 -17.76 -3.48
CA ALA A 98 -9.82 -17.98 -4.87
C ALA A 98 -9.51 -19.39 -5.41
N ARG A 99 -8.80 -20.23 -4.64
CA ARG A 99 -8.29 -21.55 -5.05
C ARG A 99 -9.37 -22.49 -5.62
N HIS A 100 -10.63 -22.33 -5.22
CA HIS A 100 -11.72 -23.20 -5.65
C HIS A 100 -12.32 -22.83 -7.03
N ALA A 101 -12.05 -21.63 -7.56
CA ALA A 101 -12.65 -21.15 -8.81
C ALA A 101 -11.70 -21.19 -10.02
N ALA A 102 -10.40 -21.45 -9.82
CA ALA A 102 -9.38 -21.19 -10.83
C ALA A 102 -8.84 -22.46 -11.51
N MET A 103 -8.92 -22.50 -12.84
CA MET A 103 -8.17 -23.48 -13.68
C MET A 103 -6.65 -23.24 -13.69
N ARG A 104 -6.17 -22.14 -13.10
CA ARG A 104 -4.77 -21.72 -13.08
C ARG A 104 -4.29 -21.58 -11.64
N LYS A 105 -3.10 -22.10 -11.35
CA LYS A 105 -2.47 -21.95 -10.03
C LYS A 105 -1.80 -20.58 -9.95
N LEU A 106 -2.32 -19.71 -9.09
CA LEU A 106 -1.67 -18.46 -8.70
C LEU A 106 -0.73 -18.72 -7.52
N THR A 107 0.50 -18.22 -7.57
CA THR A 107 1.49 -18.34 -6.49
C THR A 107 2.21 -17.01 -6.31
N VAL A 108 2.28 -16.55 -5.06
CA VAL A 108 3.05 -15.35 -4.70
C VAL A 108 4.51 -15.76 -4.49
N LEU A 109 5.44 -15.02 -5.08
CA LEU A 109 6.87 -15.21 -4.95
C LEU A 109 7.48 -14.13 -4.06
N PRO A 110 8.48 -14.46 -3.22
CA PRO A 110 9.09 -13.50 -2.32
C PRO A 110 9.79 -12.38 -3.09
N SER A 111 9.63 -11.15 -2.61
CA SER A 111 10.26 -9.95 -3.13
C SER A 111 10.28 -8.87 -2.06
N THR A 112 11.25 -7.96 -2.13
CA THR A 112 11.44 -6.86 -1.16
C THR A 112 10.95 -5.50 -1.66
N ARG A 113 10.49 -5.42 -2.92
CA ARG A 113 10.15 -4.14 -3.58
C ARG A 113 8.78 -4.11 -4.24
N PHE A 114 8.20 -5.26 -4.54
CA PHE A 114 6.94 -5.38 -5.26
C PHE A 114 6.36 -6.76 -5.02
N CYS A 115 5.07 -6.98 -5.31
CA CYS A 115 4.48 -8.31 -5.22
C CYS A 115 4.66 -9.04 -6.56
N ARG A 116 5.38 -10.17 -6.55
CA ARG A 116 5.58 -10.98 -7.76
C ARG A 116 4.64 -12.18 -7.76
N LEU A 117 3.83 -12.29 -8.79
CA LEU A 117 2.89 -13.37 -9.00
C LEU A 117 3.36 -14.31 -10.11
N LYS A 118 3.24 -15.61 -9.87
CA LYS A 118 3.40 -16.66 -10.86
C LYS A 118 2.05 -17.31 -11.12
N LEU A 119 1.59 -17.21 -12.36
CA LEU A 119 0.42 -17.92 -12.87
C LEU A 119 0.91 -19.15 -13.63
N SER A 120 0.55 -20.35 -13.16
CA SER A 120 0.89 -21.61 -13.83
C SER A 120 -0.38 -22.25 -14.40
N ASP A 121 -0.32 -22.72 -15.63
CA ASP A 121 -1.37 -23.56 -16.21
C ASP A 121 -1.03 -25.06 -16.15
N ASN A 122 -1.99 -25.90 -16.51
CA ASN A 122 -1.84 -27.36 -16.52
C ASN A 122 -0.84 -27.86 -17.57
N PHE A 123 -0.41 -27.00 -18.50
CA PHE A 123 0.57 -27.30 -19.55
C PHE A 123 1.99 -26.86 -19.15
N LYS A 124 2.23 -26.60 -17.87
CA LYS A 124 3.51 -26.14 -17.30
C LYS A 124 3.97 -24.79 -17.85
N ARG A 125 3.11 -24.02 -18.53
CA ARG A 125 3.44 -22.66 -18.91
C ARG A 125 3.29 -21.76 -17.69
N SER A 126 4.26 -20.87 -17.52
CA SER A 126 4.28 -19.94 -16.40
C SER A 126 4.25 -18.52 -16.94
N LEU A 127 3.40 -17.68 -16.35
CA LEU A 127 3.39 -16.25 -16.56
C LEU A 127 3.75 -15.53 -15.27
N PHE A 128 4.60 -14.50 -15.39
CA PHE A 128 5.01 -13.68 -14.27
C PHE A 128 4.41 -12.27 -14.38
N ILE A 129 3.82 -11.81 -13.28
CA ILE A 129 3.25 -10.48 -13.13
C ILE A 129 3.90 -9.83 -11.91
N GLU A 130 4.41 -8.62 -12.08
CA GLU A 130 4.92 -7.80 -10.98
C GLU A 130 3.87 -6.70 -10.70
N LEU A 131 3.32 -6.71 -9.49
CA LEU A 131 2.44 -5.68 -8.99
C LEU A 131 3.27 -4.67 -8.20
N ILE A 132 3.27 -3.42 -8.66
CA ILE A 132 4.06 -2.33 -8.08
C ILE A 132 3.07 -1.32 -7.52
N LEU A 133 3.19 -1.01 -6.23
CA LEU A 133 2.36 0.03 -5.63
C LEU A 133 2.75 1.39 -6.22
N ALA A 134 1.74 2.20 -6.47
CA ALA A 134 1.94 3.53 -7.02
C ALA A 134 0.97 4.52 -6.41
N VAL A 135 1.40 5.76 -6.22
CA VAL A 135 0.61 6.82 -5.60
C VAL A 135 0.34 7.90 -6.61
N GLN A 136 -0.87 8.44 -6.60
CA GLN A 136 -1.28 9.48 -7.52
C GLN A 136 -0.64 10.82 -7.10
N GLN A 137 -0.05 11.54 -8.05
CA GLN A 137 0.54 12.85 -7.78
C GLN A 137 -0.54 13.93 -7.83
N GLY A 138 -1.05 14.29 -6.65
CA GLY A 138 -2.11 15.29 -6.50
C GLY A 138 -3.37 14.90 -7.29
N ASN A 139 -3.93 15.86 -8.04
CA ASN A 139 -5.10 15.64 -8.89
C ASN A 139 -4.74 15.31 -10.36
N SER A 140 -3.48 14.96 -10.64
CA SER A 140 -3.06 14.60 -11.99
C SER A 140 -3.27 13.11 -12.27
N ASP A 141 -3.33 12.70 -13.54
CA ASP A 141 -3.33 11.29 -13.94
C ASP A 141 -1.94 10.63 -13.84
N THR A 142 -0.98 11.30 -13.19
CA THR A 142 0.39 10.84 -13.04
C THR A 142 0.54 10.00 -11.78
N PHE A 143 1.15 8.82 -11.92
CA PHE A 143 1.45 7.92 -10.81
C PHE A 143 2.96 7.83 -10.58
N VAL A 144 3.36 7.86 -9.31
CA VAL A 144 4.74 7.61 -8.88
C VAL A 144 4.81 6.19 -8.32
N SER A 145 5.63 5.34 -8.93
CA SER A 145 5.86 3.98 -8.47
C SER A 145 6.73 3.93 -7.23
N MET A 146 6.38 3.06 -6.29
CA MET A 146 7.18 2.72 -5.11
C MET A 146 8.06 1.51 -5.43
N GLU A 147 9.31 1.71 -5.88
CA GLU A 147 10.29 0.65 -6.18
C GLU A 147 11.72 0.94 -5.69
#